data_AF-A0A2Z4WCC4-F1
#
_entry.id   AF-A0A2Z4WCC4-F1
#
_cell.length_a   1.000
_cell.length_b   1.000
_cell.length_c   1.000
_cell.angle_alpha   90.00
_cell.angle_beta   90.00
_cell.angle_gamma   90.00
#
_symmetry.space_group_name_H-M   'P 1'
#
loop_
_entity.id
_entity.type
_entity.pdbx_description
1 polymer ?
#
loop_
_entity_poly.entity_id
_entity_poly.type
_entity_poly.pdbx_seq_one_letter_code
_entity_poly.pdbx_strand_id
1 'polypeptide(L)'
;MGEKILTIDLKNRTFKDSIILDLSDIKDKKFLRLNLVVEKSLNKIKNFLKDGKLQSAKLELETIKPYFKENKDSEFLQEYNMYNEVCLILICAIKELYEDEDELNKFLKLSEIFHQLIIFKVSNDISYFIEFYDEHLIKLEQYVINYDLLKVLKNLKKQLDKGEKLSYVMEIVDKLSKTYIYKDEEKKELEGLQHIIKELREDKIKTYNDGTKNDKLCIVKFLMPYRYRRMMKDSKFDEYVKILNCTYSDYADIENDLCNMHKLYILNKSNTYEEFYKTIINFKHIIDFRLSEYASYYIIRRLFEKNKNYYSIKELEADTCEIMKLLKIKKNTNSIPV
;
A
#
# COMPACT_ATOMS: atom_id res chain seq x y z
N MET A 1 -41.17 -17.66 45.84
CA MET A 1 -40.76 -17.16 44.51
C MET A 1 -39.25 -17.17 44.51
N GLY A 2 -38.61 -17.98 43.67
CA GLY A 2 -37.15 -18.11 43.65
C GLY A 2 -36.50 -16.88 43.01
N GLU A 3 -35.39 -16.41 43.58
CA GLU A 3 -34.53 -15.37 42.99
C GLU A 3 -34.13 -15.78 41.57
N LYS A 4 -34.35 -14.88 40.60
CA LYS A 4 -33.95 -15.09 39.21
C LYS A 4 -32.62 -14.38 38.97
N ILE A 5 -31.53 -15.01 39.41
CA ILE A 5 -30.18 -14.47 39.20
C ILE A 5 -29.73 -14.81 37.77
N LEU A 6 -29.39 -13.79 36.97
CA LEU A 6 -28.73 -13.97 35.67
C LEU A 6 -27.26 -13.62 35.83
N THR A 7 -26.39 -14.63 35.81
CA THR A 7 -24.94 -14.46 35.79
C THR A 7 -24.46 -14.43 34.35
N ILE A 8 -23.81 -13.37 33.92
CA ILE A 8 -23.26 -13.25 32.56
C ILE A 8 -21.76 -13.26 32.64
N ASP A 9 -21.20 -14.37 32.16
CA ASP A 9 -19.77 -14.55 32.04
C ASP A 9 -19.32 -14.01 30.68
N LEU A 10 -18.75 -12.81 30.68
CA LEU A 10 -18.20 -12.18 29.48
C LEU A 10 -16.81 -12.78 29.21
N LYS A 11 -16.77 -13.84 28.40
CA LYS A 11 -15.51 -14.51 28.03
C LYS A 11 -14.49 -13.51 27.46
N ASN A 12 -13.23 -13.64 27.92
CA ASN A 12 -12.01 -12.95 27.47
C ASN A 12 -11.64 -11.60 28.12
N ARG A 13 -11.87 -11.39 29.43
CA ARG A 13 -11.25 -10.28 30.18
C ARG A 13 -10.19 -10.75 31.18
N THR A 14 -9.15 -9.94 31.34
CA THR A 14 -8.08 -10.08 32.35
C THR A 14 -8.45 -9.52 33.73
N PHE A 15 -9.62 -8.86 33.87
CA PHE A 15 -10.06 -8.22 35.12
C PHE A 15 -11.36 -8.82 35.66
N LYS A 16 -11.32 -9.19 36.95
CA LYS A 16 -12.35 -9.89 37.74
C LYS A 16 -13.49 -8.98 38.23
N ASP A 17 -14.27 -8.41 37.33
CA ASP A 17 -15.52 -7.75 37.72
C ASP A 17 -16.71 -8.42 37.02
N SER A 18 -17.20 -9.51 37.63
CA SER A 18 -18.51 -10.08 37.26
C SER A 18 -19.60 -9.09 37.69
N ILE A 19 -20.47 -8.69 36.77
CA ILE A 19 -21.63 -7.87 37.10
C ILE A 19 -22.77 -8.83 37.47
N ILE A 20 -23.14 -8.85 38.75
CA ILE A 20 -24.35 -9.55 39.21
C ILE A 20 -25.52 -8.58 39.05
N LEU A 21 -26.49 -8.96 38.23
CA LEU A 21 -27.74 -8.21 38.07
C LEU A 21 -28.85 -8.95 38.80
N ASP A 22 -29.42 -8.29 39.80
CA ASP A 22 -30.64 -8.76 40.45
C ASP A 22 -31.85 -8.41 39.56
N LEU A 23 -32.55 -9.43 39.07
CA LEU A 23 -33.70 -9.29 38.19
C LEU A 23 -35.03 -9.47 38.94
N SER A 24 -35.00 -9.54 40.26
CA SER A 24 -36.17 -9.85 41.10
C SER A 24 -37.32 -8.84 40.94
N ASP A 25 -37.00 -7.59 40.58
CA ASP A 25 -37.98 -6.51 40.38
C ASP A 25 -38.58 -6.47 38.96
N ILE A 26 -38.05 -7.25 38.00
CA ILE A 26 -38.48 -7.20 36.60
C ILE A 26 -39.59 -8.22 36.38
N LYS A 27 -40.83 -7.81 36.64
CA LYS A 27 -42.03 -8.64 36.41
C LYS A 27 -42.42 -8.67 34.93
N ASP A 28 -42.77 -9.87 34.45
CA ASP A 28 -43.43 -10.17 33.17
C ASP A 28 -42.71 -9.88 31.83
N LYS A 29 -41.40 -9.58 31.83
CA LYS A 29 -40.63 -9.45 30.57
C LYS A 29 -39.96 -10.78 30.17
N LYS A 30 -40.30 -11.29 28.97
CA LYS A 30 -39.73 -12.53 28.39
C LYS A 30 -38.30 -12.40 27.85
N PHE A 31 -37.81 -11.17 27.66
CA PHE A 31 -36.48 -10.90 27.13
C PHE A 31 -35.83 -9.73 27.88
N LEU A 32 -34.54 -9.85 28.17
CA LEU A 32 -33.70 -8.81 28.75
C LEU A 32 -32.53 -8.56 27.79
N ARG A 33 -32.38 -7.33 27.28
CA ARG A 33 -31.25 -6.94 26.45
C ARG A 33 -30.27 -6.14 27.30
N LEU A 34 -29.03 -6.62 27.39
CA LEU A 34 -27.95 -5.91 28.03
C LEU A 34 -27.16 -5.12 27.01
N ASN A 35 -27.31 -3.80 27.07
CA ASN A 35 -26.43 -2.89 26.36
C ASN A 35 -25.19 -2.69 27.22
N LEU A 36 -24.11 -3.41 26.90
CA LEU A 36 -22.78 -3.06 27.41
C LEU A 36 -22.47 -1.66 26.87
N VAL A 37 -22.28 -0.69 27.77
CA VAL A 37 -22.21 0.73 27.43
C VAL A 37 -20.90 1.03 26.69
N VAL A 38 -20.89 0.81 25.38
CA VAL A 38 -19.75 1.15 24.50
C VAL A 38 -19.57 2.67 24.38
N GLU A 39 -20.61 3.45 24.70
CA GLU A 39 -20.55 4.93 24.79
C GLU A 39 -19.44 5.43 25.73
N LYS A 40 -19.11 4.69 26.80
CA LYS A 40 -18.00 5.07 27.70
C LYS A 40 -16.65 4.98 26.99
N SER A 41 -16.48 4.00 26.09
CA SER A 41 -15.25 3.85 25.31
C SER A 41 -15.14 4.89 24.20
N LEU A 42 -16.23 5.25 23.52
CA LEU A 42 -16.19 6.37 22.55
C LEU A 42 -15.88 7.70 23.22
N ASN A 43 -16.48 7.99 24.37
CA ASN A 43 -16.15 9.19 25.16
C ASN A 43 -14.67 9.19 25.60
N LYS A 44 -14.13 8.01 25.93
CA LYS A 44 -12.71 7.86 26.27
C LYS A 44 -11.79 8.10 25.07
N ILE A 45 -12.11 7.55 23.90
CA ILE A 45 -11.39 7.81 22.64
C ILE A 45 -11.43 9.30 22.30
N LYS A 46 -12.61 9.91 22.39
CA LYS A 46 -12.84 11.34 22.16
C LYS A 46 -11.96 12.21 23.05
N ASN A 47 -11.88 11.89 24.35
CA ASN A 47 -10.98 12.58 25.27
C ASN A 47 -9.50 12.33 24.94
N PHE A 48 -9.12 11.11 24.54
CA PHE A 48 -7.74 10.84 24.11
C PHE A 48 -7.35 11.61 22.85
N LEU A 49 -8.24 11.72 21.87
CA LEU A 49 -8.00 12.53 20.67
C LEU A 49 -7.86 14.01 21.02
N LYS A 50 -8.76 14.53 21.87
CA LYS A 50 -8.69 15.92 22.36
C LYS A 50 -7.38 16.22 23.10
N ASP A 51 -6.93 15.30 23.95
CA ASP A 51 -5.69 15.43 24.72
C ASP A 51 -4.42 15.10 23.90
N GLY A 52 -4.54 14.75 22.62
CA GLY A 52 -3.42 14.33 21.78
C GLY A 52 -2.80 12.98 22.14
N LYS A 53 -3.46 12.16 22.96
CA LYS A 53 -3.02 10.82 23.39
C LYS A 53 -3.33 9.77 22.32
N LEU A 54 -2.80 9.96 21.10
CA LEU A 54 -3.12 9.16 19.92
C LEU A 54 -2.88 7.65 20.09
N GLN A 55 -1.78 7.25 20.77
CA GLN A 55 -1.54 5.82 21.02
C GLN A 55 -2.57 5.21 21.97
N SER A 56 -3.06 5.99 22.94
CA SER A 56 -4.13 5.55 23.84
C SER A 56 -5.47 5.47 23.10
N ALA A 57 -5.76 6.43 22.22
CA ALA A 57 -6.92 6.38 21.33
C ALA A 57 -6.90 5.14 20.43
N LYS A 58 -5.77 4.85 19.78
CA LYS A 58 -5.58 3.67 18.93
C LYS A 58 -5.80 2.36 19.70
N LEU A 59 -5.25 2.24 20.90
CA LEU A 59 -5.39 1.03 21.72
C LEU A 59 -6.85 0.80 22.15
N GLU A 60 -7.55 1.87 22.51
CA GLU A 60 -8.97 1.79 22.85
C GLU A 60 -9.81 1.43 21.61
N LEU A 61 -9.53 2.02 20.44
CA LEU A 61 -10.17 1.68 19.15
C LEU A 61 -10.02 0.19 18.81
N GLU A 62 -8.82 -0.37 18.91
CA GLU A 62 -8.61 -1.81 18.67
C GLU A 62 -9.32 -2.69 19.71
N THR A 63 -9.46 -2.23 20.95
CA THR A 63 -10.20 -2.95 22.01
C THR A 63 -11.68 -3.05 21.68
N ILE A 64 -12.25 -1.99 21.10
CA ILE A 64 -13.68 -1.94 20.80
C ILE A 64 -14.04 -2.43 19.39
N LYS A 65 -13.08 -2.50 18.47
CA LYS A 65 -13.24 -2.98 17.08
C LYS A 65 -14.05 -4.27 16.90
N PRO A 66 -13.91 -5.34 17.73
CA PRO A 66 -14.73 -6.55 17.59
C PRO A 66 -16.23 -6.27 17.75
N TYR A 67 -16.60 -5.32 18.60
CA TYR A 67 -17.99 -4.97 18.86
C TYR A 67 -18.66 -4.30 17.65
N PHE A 68 -17.90 -3.64 16.77
CA PHE A 68 -18.45 -2.91 15.60
C PHE A 68 -18.64 -3.79 14.37
N LYS A 69 -17.94 -4.92 14.26
CA LYS A 69 -18.16 -5.87 13.17
C LYS A 69 -19.51 -6.58 13.27
N GLU A 70 -20.12 -6.58 14.46
CA GLU A 70 -21.36 -7.29 14.77
C GLU A 70 -22.55 -6.35 15.05
N ASN A 71 -22.31 -5.05 15.27
CA ASN A 71 -23.37 -4.08 15.59
C ASN A 71 -23.99 -3.46 14.34
N LYS A 72 -25.32 -3.27 14.35
CA LYS A 72 -26.10 -2.65 13.25
C LYS A 72 -26.38 -1.17 13.47
N ASP A 73 -25.84 -0.58 14.54
CA ASP A 73 -26.01 0.84 14.84
C ASP A 73 -25.16 1.71 13.90
N SER A 74 -25.82 2.42 12.98
CA SER A 74 -25.17 3.18 11.92
C SER A 74 -24.46 4.43 12.42
N GLU A 75 -25.03 5.13 13.41
CA GLU A 75 -24.45 6.37 13.94
C GLU A 75 -23.20 6.03 14.75
N PHE A 76 -23.29 5.00 15.59
CA PHE A 76 -22.19 4.54 16.40
C PHE A 76 -21.01 4.00 15.55
N LEU A 77 -21.31 3.30 14.46
CA LEU A 77 -20.30 2.84 13.51
C LEU A 77 -19.65 4.00 12.75
N GLN A 78 -20.41 5.04 12.40
CA GLN A 78 -19.88 6.25 11.78
C GLN A 78 -18.88 6.97 12.69
N GLU A 79 -19.22 7.18 13.97
CA GLU A 79 -18.30 7.81 14.94
C GLU A 79 -17.01 7.00 15.13
N TYR A 80 -17.11 5.68 15.25
CA TYR A 80 -15.94 4.81 15.33
C TYR A 80 -15.04 4.94 14.11
N ASN A 81 -15.62 4.88 12.89
CA ASN A 81 -14.84 4.98 11.65
C ASN A 81 -14.14 6.34 11.56
N MET A 82 -14.85 7.42 11.89
CA MET A 82 -14.30 8.78 11.93
C MET A 82 -13.11 8.87 12.91
N TYR A 83 -13.26 8.40 14.14
CA TYR A 83 -12.17 8.41 15.14
C TYR A 83 -11.00 7.52 14.72
N ASN A 84 -11.27 6.36 14.12
CA ASN A 84 -10.23 5.47 13.64
C ASN A 84 -9.43 6.09 12.50
N GLU A 85 -10.11 6.66 11.51
CA GLU A 85 -9.49 7.31 10.37
C GLU A 85 -8.60 8.48 10.81
N VAL A 86 -9.13 9.42 11.60
CA VAL A 86 -8.34 10.58 12.06
C VAL A 86 -7.16 10.18 12.94
N CYS A 87 -7.35 9.17 13.79
CA CYS A 87 -6.28 8.68 14.65
C CYS A 87 -5.13 8.11 13.81
N LEU A 88 -5.45 7.32 12.77
CA LEU A 88 -4.45 6.75 11.88
C LEU A 88 -3.72 7.84 11.08
N ILE A 89 -4.46 8.81 10.50
CA ILE A 89 -3.85 9.90 9.72
C ILE A 89 -2.91 10.74 10.62
N LEU A 90 -3.35 11.11 11.83
CA LEU A 90 -2.53 11.93 12.74
C LEU A 90 -1.32 11.17 13.29
N ILE A 91 -1.42 9.87 13.55
CA ILE A 91 -0.26 9.05 13.92
C ILE A 91 0.77 9.04 12.79
N CYS A 92 0.32 8.87 11.54
CA CYS A 92 1.19 8.95 10.37
C CYS A 92 1.81 10.34 10.25
N ALA A 93 1.03 11.42 10.40
CA ALA A 93 1.52 12.80 10.36
C ALA A 93 2.65 13.04 11.36
N ILE A 94 2.43 12.69 12.63
CA ILE A 94 3.42 12.86 13.70
C ILE A 94 4.68 12.06 13.37
N LYS A 95 4.53 10.79 12.99
CA LYS A 95 5.67 9.93 12.67
C LYS A 95 6.53 10.56 11.56
N GLU A 96 5.92 10.94 10.44
CA GLU A 96 6.64 11.47 9.27
C GLU A 96 7.23 12.86 9.52
N LEU A 97 6.61 13.69 10.38
CA LEU A 97 7.17 14.97 10.79
C LEU A 97 8.51 14.84 11.52
N TYR A 98 8.70 13.78 12.31
CA TYR A 98 9.90 13.56 13.12
C TYR A 98 10.90 12.56 12.53
N GLU A 99 10.56 11.86 11.45
CA GLU A 99 11.52 11.02 10.74
C GLU A 99 12.56 11.86 9.97
N ASP A 100 13.80 11.38 10.03
CA ASP A 100 14.94 11.90 9.26
C ASP A 100 14.94 11.24 7.88
N GLU A 101 14.39 11.95 6.90
CA GLU A 101 14.30 11.52 5.51
C GLU A 101 14.75 12.63 4.56
N ASP A 102 15.12 12.24 3.34
CA ASP A 102 15.36 13.17 2.24
C ASP A 102 14.16 14.13 2.07
N GLU A 103 14.45 15.43 1.95
CA GLU A 103 13.45 16.49 1.99
C GLU A 103 12.32 16.31 0.96
N LEU A 104 12.63 15.77 -0.22
CA LEU A 104 11.63 15.54 -1.26
C LEU A 104 10.71 14.37 -0.91
N ASN A 105 11.26 13.27 -0.39
CA ASN A 105 10.42 12.14 0.05
C ASN A 105 9.53 12.56 1.22
N LYS A 106 10.07 13.36 2.15
CA LYS A 106 9.32 13.93 3.26
C LYS A 106 8.18 14.82 2.75
N PHE A 107 8.45 15.71 1.79
CA PHE A 107 7.42 16.52 1.14
C PHE A 107 6.32 15.66 0.51
N LEU A 108 6.68 14.64 -0.28
CA LEU A 108 5.71 13.76 -0.97
C LEU A 108 4.74 13.11 0.02
N LYS A 109 5.25 12.57 1.13
CA LYS A 109 4.41 11.93 2.17
C LYS A 109 3.56 12.94 2.94
N LEU A 110 4.17 14.05 3.38
CA LEU A 110 3.48 15.06 4.18
C LEU A 110 2.39 15.79 3.38
N SER A 111 2.59 16.01 2.07
CA SER A 111 1.57 16.63 1.23
C SER A 111 0.31 15.76 1.10
N GLU A 112 0.48 14.46 0.94
CA GLU A 112 -0.64 13.51 0.91
C GLU A 112 -1.38 13.48 2.25
N ILE A 113 -0.66 13.41 3.37
CA ILE A 113 -1.25 13.45 4.72
C ILE A 113 -1.99 14.76 4.96
N PHE A 114 -1.39 15.89 4.57
CA PHE A 114 -1.99 17.22 4.69
C PHE A 114 -3.28 17.32 3.88
N HIS A 115 -3.30 16.80 2.64
CA HIS A 115 -4.50 16.74 1.82
C HIS A 115 -5.61 15.88 2.44
N GLN A 116 -5.25 14.70 2.96
CA GLN A 116 -6.19 13.82 3.66
C GLN A 116 -6.82 14.51 4.88
N LEU A 117 -6.04 15.26 5.67
CA LEU A 117 -6.57 16.04 6.78
C LEU A 117 -7.48 17.19 6.33
N ILE A 118 -7.19 17.87 5.22
CA ILE A 118 -8.11 18.89 4.70
C ILE A 118 -9.46 18.25 4.33
N ILE A 119 -9.44 17.15 3.58
CA ILE A 119 -10.66 16.42 3.20
C ILE A 119 -11.42 15.95 4.45
N PHE A 120 -10.70 15.38 5.41
CA PHE A 120 -11.29 14.88 6.65
C PHE A 120 -12.01 15.97 7.43
N LYS A 121 -11.40 17.16 7.55
CA LYS A 121 -11.97 18.33 8.23
C LYS A 121 -13.24 18.85 7.55
N VAL A 122 -13.32 18.79 6.22
CA VAL A 122 -14.50 19.21 5.46
C VAL A 122 -15.63 18.17 5.54
N SER A 123 -15.28 16.89 5.67
CA SER A 123 -16.23 15.77 5.56
C SER A 123 -16.83 15.33 6.90
N ASN A 124 -16.28 15.78 8.03
CA ASN A 124 -16.64 15.30 9.37
C ASN A 124 -16.81 16.45 10.37
N ASP A 125 -17.70 16.28 11.35
CA ASP A 125 -17.78 17.18 12.50
C ASP A 125 -16.68 16.82 13.51
N ILE A 126 -15.62 17.63 13.50
CA ILE A 126 -14.45 17.45 14.37
C ILE A 126 -14.41 18.50 15.50
N SER A 127 -15.51 19.22 15.73
CA SER A 127 -15.58 20.37 16.66
C SER A 127 -15.03 20.06 18.06
N TYR A 128 -15.07 18.80 18.49
CA TYR A 128 -14.63 18.41 19.83
C TYR A 128 -13.12 18.27 20.02
N PHE A 129 -12.36 18.06 18.94
CA PHE A 129 -10.90 17.94 18.97
C PHE A 129 -10.22 18.87 17.96
N ILE A 130 -10.94 19.88 17.49
CA ILE A 130 -10.48 20.83 16.46
C ILE A 130 -9.20 21.56 16.86
N GLU A 131 -9.00 21.89 18.13
CA GLU A 131 -7.80 22.60 18.60
C GLU A 131 -6.53 21.76 18.38
N PHE A 132 -6.53 20.51 18.85
CA PHE A 132 -5.42 19.57 18.66
C PHE A 132 -5.19 19.28 17.16
N TYR A 133 -6.30 19.16 16.41
CA TYR A 133 -6.29 18.94 14.99
C TYR A 133 -5.63 20.09 14.22
N ASP A 134 -6.07 21.32 14.46
CA ASP A 134 -5.60 22.51 13.78
C ASP A 134 -4.13 22.80 14.11
N GLU A 135 -3.68 22.51 15.34
CA GLU A 135 -2.26 22.60 15.69
C GLU A 135 -1.38 21.74 14.77
N HIS A 136 -1.79 20.51 14.48
CA HIS A 136 -1.04 19.59 13.61
C HIS A 136 -1.20 19.96 12.14
N LEU A 137 -2.38 20.40 11.74
CA LEU A 137 -2.64 20.87 10.38
C LEU A 137 -1.76 22.08 10.05
N ILE A 138 -1.61 23.05 10.96
CA ILE A 138 -0.73 24.22 10.80
C ILE A 138 0.74 23.81 10.64
N LYS A 139 1.21 22.84 11.43
CA LYS A 139 2.59 22.33 11.29
C LYS A 139 2.80 21.70 9.92
N LEU A 140 1.87 20.88 9.45
CA LEU A 140 1.94 20.27 8.12
C LEU A 140 1.86 21.32 7.01
N GLU A 141 0.99 22.31 7.15
CA GLU A 141 0.86 23.44 6.22
C GLU A 141 2.20 24.17 6.07
N GLN A 142 2.88 24.46 7.19
CA GLN A 142 4.20 25.10 7.16
C GLN A 142 5.23 24.27 6.39
N TYR A 143 5.19 22.94 6.46
CA TYR A 143 6.09 22.09 5.68
C TYR A 143 5.71 22.03 4.21
N VAL A 144 4.43 21.82 3.89
CA VAL A 144 3.97 21.58 2.52
C VAL A 144 3.92 22.87 1.71
N ILE A 145 3.40 23.96 2.28
CA ILE A 145 3.25 25.23 1.58
C ILE A 145 4.58 25.96 1.46
N ASN A 146 5.44 25.92 2.48
CA ASN A 146 6.74 26.60 2.40
C ASN A 146 7.82 25.77 1.69
N TYR A 147 7.54 24.51 1.34
CA TYR A 147 8.46 23.72 0.52
C TYR A 147 8.65 24.40 -0.84
N ASP A 148 9.91 24.62 -1.23
CA ASP A 148 10.27 25.22 -2.50
C ASP A 148 10.24 24.18 -3.62
N LEU A 149 9.05 23.61 -3.88
CA LEU A 149 8.84 22.62 -4.92
C LEU A 149 9.21 23.19 -6.29
N LEU A 150 8.94 24.49 -6.52
CA LEU A 150 9.27 25.15 -7.78
C LEU A 150 10.77 25.07 -8.11
N LYS A 151 11.65 25.29 -7.12
CA LYS A 151 13.10 25.11 -7.30
C LYS A 151 13.47 23.66 -7.60
N VAL A 152 12.80 22.69 -6.96
CA VAL A 152 13.00 21.27 -7.25
C VAL A 152 12.61 20.95 -8.69
N LEU A 153 11.42 21.35 -9.13
CA LEU A 153 10.92 21.15 -10.50
C LEU A 153 11.88 21.77 -11.54
N LYS A 154 12.33 23.01 -11.32
CA LYS A 154 13.31 23.68 -12.20
C LYS A 154 14.65 22.93 -12.25
N ASN A 155 15.09 22.32 -11.15
CA ASN A 155 16.30 21.50 -11.12
C ASN A 155 16.11 20.18 -11.87
N LEU A 156 14.95 19.53 -11.72
CA LEU A 156 14.61 18.31 -12.47
C LEU A 156 14.59 18.58 -13.98
N LYS A 157 14.02 19.70 -14.42
CA LYS A 157 14.05 20.14 -15.81
C LYS A 157 15.47 20.25 -16.36
N LYS A 158 16.36 20.94 -15.63
CA LYS A 158 17.78 21.06 -16.01
C LYS A 158 18.50 19.72 -16.09
N GLN A 159 18.10 18.73 -15.28
CA GLN A 159 18.67 17.38 -15.34
C GLN A 159 18.22 16.64 -16.60
N LEU A 160 16.95 16.79 -17.00
CA LEU A 160 16.43 16.26 -18.26
C LEU A 160 17.20 16.83 -19.45
N ASP A 161 17.41 18.15 -19.50
CA ASP A 161 18.12 18.82 -20.59
C ASP A 161 19.56 18.32 -20.77
N LYS A 162 20.20 17.87 -19.67
CA LYS A 162 21.57 17.32 -19.67
C LYS A 162 21.64 15.82 -19.95
N GLY A 163 20.50 15.13 -20.01
CA GLY A 163 20.43 13.68 -20.15
C GLY A 163 20.96 12.91 -18.93
N GLU A 164 21.23 13.59 -17.81
CA GLU A 164 21.75 12.99 -16.58
C GLU A 164 20.59 12.54 -15.68
N LYS A 165 20.71 11.35 -15.07
CA LYS A 165 19.73 10.84 -14.09
C LYS A 165 18.28 10.81 -14.60
N LEU A 166 18.08 10.63 -15.91
CA LEU A 166 16.78 10.79 -16.53
C LEU A 166 15.72 9.80 -15.99
N SER A 167 16.06 8.53 -15.78
CA SER A 167 15.17 7.56 -15.13
C SER A 167 14.78 7.94 -13.71
N TYR A 168 15.64 8.67 -13.00
CA TYR A 168 15.33 9.22 -11.67
C TYR A 168 14.34 10.39 -11.81
N VAL A 169 14.57 11.32 -12.74
CA VAL A 169 13.65 12.45 -12.95
C VAL A 169 12.26 11.94 -13.31
N MET A 170 12.15 10.97 -14.23
CA MET A 170 10.88 10.36 -14.59
C MET A 170 10.17 9.74 -13.37
N GLU A 171 10.88 8.98 -12.54
CA GLU A 171 10.29 8.38 -11.34
C GLU A 171 9.80 9.43 -10.33
N ILE A 172 10.54 10.53 -10.16
CA ILE A 172 10.14 11.62 -9.27
C ILE A 172 8.92 12.37 -9.81
N VAL A 173 8.88 12.69 -11.12
CA VAL A 173 7.72 13.35 -11.73
C VAL A 173 6.48 12.44 -11.67
N ASP A 174 6.63 11.14 -11.89
CA ASP A 174 5.53 10.17 -11.75
C ASP A 174 5.00 10.11 -10.30
N LYS A 175 5.85 10.32 -9.28
CA LYS A 175 5.41 10.44 -7.88
C LYS A 175 4.70 11.77 -7.61
N LEU A 176 5.27 12.88 -8.07
CA LEU A 176 4.70 14.22 -7.91
C LEU A 176 3.34 14.36 -8.60
N SER A 177 3.15 13.71 -9.75
CA SER A 177 1.86 13.70 -10.46
C SER A 177 0.70 13.05 -9.70
N LYS A 178 1.01 12.25 -8.68
CA LYS A 178 0.04 11.61 -7.78
C LYS A 178 -0.05 12.31 -6.44
N THR A 179 0.73 13.37 -6.25
CA THR A 179 0.79 14.15 -5.02
C THR A 179 -0.07 15.39 -5.17
N TYR A 180 -0.81 15.75 -4.14
CA TYR A 180 -1.54 17.01 -4.16
C TYR A 180 -0.55 18.19 -4.11
N ILE A 181 -0.69 19.15 -5.03
CA ILE A 181 0.12 20.37 -5.08
C ILE A 181 -0.79 21.57 -4.85
N TYR A 182 -0.37 22.48 -3.97
CA TYR A 182 -1.22 23.59 -3.54
C TYR A 182 -1.02 24.86 -4.36
N LYS A 183 0.19 25.12 -4.88
CA LYS A 183 0.47 26.33 -5.66
C LYS A 183 0.27 26.08 -7.15
N ASP A 184 -0.49 26.96 -7.81
CA ASP A 184 -0.80 26.81 -9.22
C ASP A 184 0.43 26.94 -10.14
N GLU A 185 1.42 27.73 -9.74
CA GLU A 185 2.69 27.83 -10.49
C GLU A 185 3.47 26.50 -10.48
N GLU A 186 3.46 25.79 -9.35
CA GLU A 186 4.12 24.48 -9.21
C GLU A 186 3.39 23.41 -10.02
N LYS A 187 2.04 23.45 -10.06
CA LYS A 187 1.24 22.57 -10.93
C LYS A 187 1.59 22.77 -12.40
N LYS A 188 1.61 24.02 -12.87
CA LYS A 188 1.94 24.34 -14.26
C LYS A 188 3.34 23.88 -14.65
N GLU A 189 4.34 24.06 -13.78
CA GLU A 189 5.69 23.59 -14.05
C GLU A 189 5.76 22.04 -14.06
N LEU A 190 5.03 21.37 -13.17
CA LEU A 190 4.92 19.90 -13.18
C LEU A 190 4.24 19.39 -14.45
N GLU A 191 3.12 19.98 -14.87
CA GLU A 191 2.41 19.64 -16.10
C GLU A 191 3.33 19.79 -17.33
N GLY A 192 4.10 20.88 -17.39
CA GLY A 192 5.11 21.07 -18.42
C GLY A 192 6.18 19.97 -18.44
N LEU A 193 6.67 19.56 -17.27
CA LEU A 193 7.62 18.45 -17.15
C LEU A 193 7.02 17.11 -17.56
N GLN A 194 5.76 16.85 -17.20
CA GLN A 194 5.05 15.64 -17.60
C GLN A 194 4.89 15.57 -19.13
N HIS A 195 4.59 16.69 -19.78
CA HIS A 195 4.51 16.77 -21.23
C HIS A 195 5.85 16.41 -21.88
N ILE A 196 6.96 17.02 -21.42
CA ILE A 196 8.31 16.73 -21.93
C ILE A 196 8.65 15.24 -21.75
N ILE A 197 8.36 14.67 -20.58
CA ILE A 197 8.63 13.25 -20.30
C ILE A 197 7.79 12.34 -21.20
N LYS A 198 6.53 12.71 -21.47
CA LYS A 198 5.65 11.96 -22.37
C LYS A 198 6.21 11.93 -23.80
N GLU A 199 6.59 13.09 -24.34
CA GLU A 199 7.19 13.19 -25.68
C GLU A 199 8.49 12.36 -25.76
N LEU A 200 9.34 12.43 -24.73
CA LEU A 200 10.55 11.63 -24.65
C LEU A 200 10.27 10.12 -24.61
N ARG A 201 9.24 9.68 -23.88
CA ARG A 201 8.81 8.27 -23.85
C ARG A 201 8.35 7.82 -25.23
N GLU A 202 7.51 8.60 -25.90
CA GLU A 202 6.98 8.30 -27.23
C GLU A 202 8.11 8.20 -28.28
N ASP A 203 9.04 9.16 -28.29
CA ASP A 203 10.22 9.14 -29.15
C ASP A 203 11.08 7.87 -28.94
N LYS A 204 11.28 7.48 -27.67
CA LYS A 204 12.10 6.32 -27.34
C LYS A 204 11.41 5.01 -27.66
N ILE A 205 10.09 4.91 -27.50
CA ILE A 205 9.33 3.74 -27.95
C ILE A 205 9.41 3.59 -29.47
N LYS A 206 9.29 4.70 -30.22
CA LYS A 206 9.48 4.67 -31.68
C LYS A 206 10.88 4.18 -32.04
N THR A 207 11.91 4.75 -31.40
CA THR A 207 13.30 4.32 -31.59
C THR A 207 13.50 2.84 -31.21
N TYR A 208 12.76 2.34 -30.20
CA TYR A 208 12.84 0.94 -29.78
C TYR A 208 12.26 0.01 -30.84
N ASN A 209 11.13 0.38 -31.42
CA ASN A 209 10.44 -0.40 -32.44
C ASN A 209 11.26 -0.48 -33.74
N ASP A 210 11.87 0.64 -34.14
CA ASP A 210 12.62 0.77 -35.39
C ASP A 210 14.11 0.37 -35.26
N GLY A 211 14.61 0.26 -34.03
CA GLY A 211 16.04 0.16 -33.72
C GLY A 211 16.64 -1.25 -33.80
N THR A 212 17.98 -1.29 -33.83
CA THR A 212 18.77 -2.53 -33.74
C THR A 212 18.76 -3.10 -32.33
N LYS A 213 19.31 -4.31 -32.15
CA LYS A 213 19.43 -4.94 -30.82
C LYS A 213 20.17 -4.06 -29.79
N ASN A 214 21.20 -3.33 -30.22
CA ASN A 214 21.97 -2.45 -29.33
C ASN A 214 21.15 -1.20 -28.94
N ASP A 215 20.38 -0.67 -29.88
CA ASP A 215 19.47 0.45 -29.62
C ASP A 215 18.42 0.07 -28.58
N LYS A 216 17.83 -1.14 -28.72
CA LYS A 216 16.87 -1.69 -27.76
C LYS A 216 17.44 -1.76 -26.35
N LEU A 217 18.68 -2.22 -26.17
CA LEU A 217 19.30 -2.32 -24.84
C LEU A 217 19.46 -0.93 -24.19
N CYS A 218 19.95 0.05 -24.95
CA CYS A 218 20.13 1.43 -24.49
C CYS A 218 18.79 2.07 -24.14
N ILE A 219 17.76 1.86 -24.96
CA ILE A 219 16.42 2.40 -24.74
C ILE A 219 15.73 1.74 -23.54
N VAL A 220 15.93 0.44 -23.33
CA VAL A 220 15.38 -0.22 -22.14
C VAL A 220 15.99 0.35 -20.87
N LYS A 221 17.29 0.64 -20.85
CA LYS A 221 17.93 1.36 -19.73
C LYS A 221 17.35 2.76 -19.54
N PHE A 222 16.96 3.43 -20.62
CA PHE A 222 16.32 4.75 -20.57
C PHE A 222 14.91 4.67 -19.95
N LEU A 223 14.09 3.73 -20.40
CA LEU A 223 12.68 3.60 -20.01
C LEU A 223 12.49 2.95 -18.64
N MET A 224 13.55 2.35 -18.09
CA MET A 224 13.52 1.64 -16.82
C MET A 224 13.36 2.57 -15.61
N PRO A 225 12.43 2.29 -14.70
CA PRO A 225 12.34 2.99 -13.42
C PRO A 225 13.65 2.95 -12.63
N TYR A 226 14.03 4.08 -12.03
CA TYR A 226 15.30 4.21 -11.31
C TYR A 226 15.44 3.23 -10.14
N ARG A 227 14.34 2.89 -9.46
CA ARG A 227 14.29 1.84 -8.44
C ARG A 227 14.86 0.49 -8.92
N TYR A 228 14.86 0.21 -10.23
CA TYR A 228 15.42 -1.02 -10.80
C TYR A 228 16.91 -0.91 -11.18
N ARG A 229 17.61 0.17 -10.78
CA ARG A 229 19.04 0.42 -11.11
C ARG A 229 20.01 -0.69 -10.78
N ARG A 230 19.72 -1.53 -9.78
CA ARG A 230 20.57 -2.69 -9.44
C ARG A 230 20.54 -3.73 -10.57
N MET A 231 19.37 -3.96 -11.16
CA MET A 231 19.22 -4.86 -12.31
C MET A 231 19.96 -4.33 -13.54
N MET A 232 19.90 -3.03 -13.82
CA MET A 232 20.62 -2.40 -14.94
C MET A 232 22.15 -2.57 -14.90
N LYS A 233 22.70 -2.82 -13.70
CA LYS A 233 24.14 -3.04 -13.48
C LYS A 233 24.51 -4.53 -13.41
N ASP A 234 23.53 -5.43 -13.48
CA ASP A 234 23.77 -6.87 -13.42
C ASP A 234 24.38 -7.35 -14.74
N SER A 235 25.37 -8.25 -14.68
CA SER A 235 26.05 -8.77 -15.87
C SER A 235 25.14 -9.61 -16.76
N LYS A 236 23.99 -10.06 -16.26
CA LYS A 236 22.95 -10.78 -17.01
C LYS A 236 21.80 -9.89 -17.47
N PHE A 237 21.92 -8.56 -17.36
CA PHE A 237 20.88 -7.61 -17.80
C PHE A 237 20.40 -7.89 -19.23
N ASP A 238 21.35 -8.14 -20.14
CA ASP A 238 21.08 -8.41 -21.55
C ASP A 238 20.26 -9.68 -21.78
N GLU A 239 20.31 -10.67 -20.88
CA GLU A 239 19.46 -11.86 -20.96
C GLU A 239 18.00 -11.51 -20.69
N TYR A 240 17.75 -10.66 -19.70
CA TYR A 240 16.41 -10.20 -19.38
C TYR A 240 15.82 -9.34 -20.51
N VAL A 241 16.61 -8.48 -21.15
CA VAL A 241 16.13 -7.61 -22.24
C VAL A 241 15.59 -8.41 -23.44
N LYS A 242 16.10 -9.61 -23.68
CA LYS A 242 15.66 -10.48 -24.80
C LYS A 242 14.21 -10.91 -24.70
N ILE A 243 13.59 -10.83 -23.52
CA ILE A 243 12.21 -11.32 -23.30
C ILE A 243 11.15 -10.28 -23.62
N LEU A 244 11.57 -9.03 -23.75
CA LEU A 244 10.68 -7.92 -24.07
C LEU A 244 10.08 -8.13 -25.45
N ASN A 245 8.83 -7.66 -25.63
CA ASN A 245 8.18 -7.72 -26.92
C ASN A 245 8.99 -7.00 -28.00
N CYS A 246 8.89 -7.49 -29.24
CA CYS A 246 9.62 -6.89 -30.36
C CYS A 246 9.24 -5.44 -30.60
N THR A 247 7.97 -5.10 -30.33
CA THR A 247 7.36 -3.79 -30.56
C THR A 247 6.39 -3.45 -29.44
N TYR A 248 6.25 -2.17 -29.15
CA TYR A 248 5.26 -1.63 -28.20
C TYR A 248 4.47 -0.49 -28.83
N SER A 249 3.18 -0.43 -28.53
CA SER A 249 2.29 0.66 -28.93
C SER A 249 2.39 1.86 -27.98
N ASP A 250 2.53 1.60 -26.68
CA ASP A 250 2.60 2.63 -25.65
C ASP A 250 3.61 2.29 -24.55
N TYR A 251 3.79 3.24 -23.63
CA TYR A 251 4.71 3.08 -22.50
C TYR A 251 4.18 2.11 -21.44
N ALA A 252 2.86 1.97 -21.29
CA ALA A 252 2.27 1.16 -20.23
C ALA A 252 2.56 -0.33 -20.47
N ASP A 253 2.52 -0.78 -21.72
CA ASP A 253 2.84 -2.15 -22.11
C ASP A 253 4.30 -2.50 -21.79
N ILE A 254 5.24 -1.63 -22.19
CA ILE A 254 6.66 -1.85 -21.87
C ILE A 254 6.92 -1.73 -20.37
N GLU A 255 6.28 -0.80 -19.66
CA GLU A 255 6.42 -0.67 -18.21
C GLU A 255 6.01 -1.96 -17.47
N ASN A 256 4.92 -2.60 -17.91
CA ASN A 256 4.49 -3.89 -17.38
C ASN A 256 5.54 -4.99 -17.61
N ASP A 257 6.13 -5.05 -18.79
CA ASP A 257 7.18 -6.01 -19.10
C ASP A 257 8.47 -5.73 -18.30
N LEU A 258 8.86 -4.47 -18.13
CA LEU A 258 9.97 -4.08 -17.27
C LEU A 258 9.73 -4.45 -15.80
N CYS A 259 8.47 -4.35 -15.33
CA CYS A 259 8.08 -4.79 -14.00
C CYS A 259 8.23 -6.31 -13.84
N ASN A 260 7.73 -7.09 -14.79
CA ASN A 260 7.88 -8.54 -14.82
C ASN A 260 9.35 -8.97 -14.86
N MET A 261 10.14 -8.29 -15.68
CA MET A 261 11.58 -8.46 -15.77
C MET A 261 12.26 -8.22 -14.42
N HIS A 262 11.90 -7.15 -13.72
CA HIS A 262 12.42 -6.88 -12.38
C HIS A 262 12.03 -7.95 -11.36
N LYS A 263 10.79 -8.46 -11.39
CA LYS A 263 10.36 -9.55 -10.51
C LYS A 263 11.18 -10.83 -10.74
N LEU A 264 11.49 -11.17 -12.00
CA LEU A 264 12.36 -12.31 -12.32
C LEU A 264 13.79 -12.08 -11.78
N TYR A 265 14.31 -10.86 -11.91
CA TYR A 265 15.59 -10.50 -11.31
C TYR A 265 15.60 -10.70 -9.79
N ILE A 266 14.57 -10.24 -9.07
CA ILE A 266 14.46 -10.46 -7.62
C ILE A 266 14.34 -11.95 -7.28
N LEU A 267 13.58 -12.71 -8.08
CA LEU A 267 13.44 -14.16 -7.92
C LEU A 267 14.80 -14.85 -7.99
N ASN A 268 15.62 -14.52 -9.00
CA ASN A 268 16.96 -15.08 -9.21
C ASN A 268 17.99 -14.63 -8.16
N LYS A 269 17.70 -13.57 -7.38
CA LYS A 269 18.56 -13.09 -6.29
C LYS A 269 18.05 -13.52 -4.91
N SER A 270 16.93 -14.22 -4.83
CA SER A 270 16.36 -14.70 -3.58
C SER A 270 17.25 -15.82 -3.03
N ASN A 271 17.75 -15.64 -1.80
CA ASN A 271 18.63 -16.61 -1.16
C ASN A 271 17.89 -17.50 -0.14
N THR A 272 16.70 -17.06 0.26
CA THR A 272 15.82 -17.78 1.19
C THR A 272 14.55 -18.23 0.48
N TYR A 273 13.95 -19.29 1.00
CA TYR A 273 12.66 -19.76 0.51
C TYR A 273 11.58 -18.69 0.69
N GLU A 274 11.57 -17.97 1.81
CA GLU A 274 10.59 -16.93 2.11
C GLU A 274 10.64 -15.76 1.11
N GLU A 275 11.84 -15.30 0.73
CA GLU A 275 12.02 -14.27 -0.31
C GLU A 275 11.54 -14.77 -1.67
N PHE A 276 11.91 -16.01 -2.02
CA PHE A 276 11.52 -16.64 -3.27
C PHE A 276 10.00 -16.81 -3.37
N TYR A 277 9.38 -17.33 -2.30
CA TYR A 277 7.94 -17.54 -2.18
C TYR A 277 7.15 -16.25 -2.33
N LYS A 278 7.55 -15.20 -1.60
CA LYS A 278 6.94 -13.86 -1.72
C LYS A 278 7.02 -13.33 -3.16
N THR A 279 8.14 -13.57 -3.83
CA THR A 279 8.33 -13.09 -5.20
C THR A 279 7.48 -13.86 -6.20
N ILE A 280 7.40 -15.20 -6.11
CA ILE A 280 6.56 -16.00 -7.00
C ILE A 280 5.08 -15.65 -6.86
N ILE A 281 4.58 -15.45 -5.65
CA ILE A 281 3.16 -15.11 -5.45
C ILE A 281 2.75 -13.80 -6.14
N ASN A 282 3.71 -12.89 -6.36
CA ASN A 282 3.48 -11.67 -7.12
C ASN A 282 3.30 -11.91 -8.63
N PHE A 283 3.54 -13.13 -9.12
CA PHE A 283 3.21 -13.58 -10.47
C PHE A 283 1.85 -14.29 -10.48
N LYS A 284 0.81 -13.46 -10.36
CA LYS A 284 -0.58 -13.89 -10.21
C LYS A 284 -1.13 -14.90 -11.23
N HIS A 285 -0.55 -14.95 -12.42
CA HIS A 285 -0.98 -15.82 -13.51
C HIS A 285 -0.21 -17.15 -13.57
N ILE A 286 0.96 -17.23 -12.94
CA ILE A 286 1.82 -18.41 -12.98
C ILE A 286 1.26 -19.50 -12.07
N ILE A 287 0.83 -19.11 -10.88
CA ILE A 287 0.16 -19.98 -9.93
C ILE A 287 -1.33 -19.69 -10.00
N ASP A 288 -2.12 -20.69 -10.39
CA ASP A 288 -3.57 -20.59 -10.35
C ASP A 288 -4.02 -20.38 -8.89
N PHE A 289 -4.58 -19.21 -8.56
CA PHE A 289 -5.07 -18.91 -7.22
C PHE A 289 -6.28 -19.74 -6.79
N ARG A 290 -6.82 -20.58 -7.69
CA ARG A 290 -7.79 -21.62 -7.31
C ARG A 290 -7.12 -22.82 -6.64
N LEU A 291 -5.79 -22.93 -6.68
CA LEU A 291 -5.07 -23.93 -5.93
C LEU A 291 -5.11 -23.62 -4.43
N SER A 292 -5.19 -24.66 -3.61
CA SER A 292 -5.00 -24.50 -2.17
C SER A 292 -3.64 -23.89 -1.83
N GLU A 293 -3.56 -23.28 -0.66
CA GLU A 293 -2.30 -22.79 -0.09
C GLU A 293 -1.24 -23.90 -0.02
N TYR A 294 -1.63 -25.12 0.34
CA TYR A 294 -0.73 -26.28 0.39
C TYR A 294 -0.14 -26.63 -0.97
N ALA A 295 -0.97 -26.76 -2.02
CA ALA A 295 -0.50 -27.07 -3.36
C ALA A 295 0.40 -25.96 -3.93
N SER A 296 0.03 -24.70 -3.68
CA SER A 296 0.84 -23.54 -4.07
C SER A 296 2.20 -23.57 -3.37
N TYR A 297 2.21 -23.80 -2.06
CA TYR A 297 3.43 -23.94 -1.26
C TYR A 297 4.32 -25.06 -1.78
N TYR A 298 3.76 -26.24 -2.05
CA TYR A 298 4.52 -27.38 -2.58
C TYR A 298 5.13 -27.06 -3.95
N ILE A 299 4.36 -26.50 -4.89
CA ILE A 299 4.85 -26.14 -6.22
C ILE A 299 6.03 -25.15 -6.11
N ILE A 300 5.86 -24.08 -5.32
CA ILE A 300 6.91 -23.08 -5.11
C ILE A 300 8.15 -23.71 -4.47
N ARG A 301 7.97 -24.62 -3.50
CA ARG A 301 9.06 -25.32 -2.86
C ARG A 301 9.87 -26.15 -3.86
N ARG A 302 9.21 -26.85 -4.79
CA ARG A 302 9.88 -27.61 -5.84
C ARG A 302 10.62 -26.71 -6.84
N LEU A 303 10.06 -25.55 -7.17
CA LEU A 303 10.75 -24.54 -7.99
C LEU A 303 12.01 -24.02 -7.28
N PHE A 304 11.92 -23.73 -5.98
CA PHE A 304 13.05 -23.28 -5.18
C PHE A 304 14.16 -24.35 -5.10
N GLU A 305 13.79 -25.61 -4.86
CA GLU A 305 14.71 -26.77 -4.83
C GLU A 305 15.42 -27.00 -6.16
N LYS A 306 14.81 -26.62 -7.29
CA LYS A 306 15.43 -26.70 -8.63
C LYS A 306 16.64 -25.78 -8.76
N ASN A 307 16.73 -24.72 -7.95
CA ASN A 307 17.82 -23.74 -7.94
C ASN A 307 18.22 -23.23 -9.34
N LYS A 308 17.21 -22.89 -10.14
CA LYS A 308 17.34 -22.47 -11.54
C LYS A 308 17.06 -20.97 -11.65
N ASN A 309 17.87 -20.27 -12.45
CA ASN A 309 17.58 -18.88 -12.82
C ASN A 309 16.55 -18.84 -13.96
N TYR A 310 15.58 -17.95 -13.84
CA TYR A 310 14.53 -17.71 -14.82
C TYR A 310 14.77 -16.38 -15.53
N TYR A 311 14.93 -16.42 -16.85
CA TYR A 311 15.10 -15.20 -17.63
C TYR A 311 13.83 -14.80 -18.36
N SER A 312 12.84 -15.69 -18.49
CA SER A 312 11.50 -15.38 -19.00
C SER A 312 10.38 -15.93 -18.10
N ILE A 313 9.20 -15.28 -18.13
CA ILE A 313 7.99 -15.79 -17.47
C ILE A 313 7.63 -17.17 -18.03
N LYS A 314 7.77 -17.38 -19.34
CA LYS A 314 7.43 -18.64 -20.02
C LYS A 314 8.24 -19.82 -19.48
N GLU A 315 9.53 -19.62 -19.16
CA GLU A 315 10.37 -20.66 -18.52
C GLU A 315 9.85 -21.04 -17.14
N LEU A 316 9.45 -20.04 -16.35
CA LEU A 316 8.90 -20.24 -15.01
C LEU A 316 7.54 -20.94 -15.06
N GLU A 317 6.68 -20.53 -16.00
CA GLU A 317 5.37 -21.17 -16.26
C GLU A 317 5.52 -22.62 -16.73
N ALA A 318 6.51 -22.91 -17.59
CA ALA A 318 6.77 -24.26 -18.08
C ALA A 318 7.14 -25.19 -16.93
N ASP A 319 8.10 -24.79 -16.09
CA ASP A 319 8.51 -25.56 -14.92
C ASP A 319 7.34 -25.74 -13.93
N THR A 320 6.55 -24.69 -13.72
CA THR A 320 5.34 -24.75 -12.88
C THR A 320 4.34 -25.77 -13.44
N CYS A 321 4.09 -25.76 -14.75
CA CYS A 321 3.19 -26.70 -15.41
C CYS A 321 3.70 -28.14 -15.33
N GLU A 322 5.01 -28.37 -15.42
CA GLU A 322 5.61 -29.70 -15.23
C GLU A 322 5.36 -30.23 -13.82
N ILE A 323 5.54 -29.40 -12.79
CA ILE A 323 5.28 -29.79 -11.40
C ILE A 323 3.79 -30.07 -11.18
N MET A 324 2.91 -29.23 -11.73
CA MET A 324 1.45 -29.45 -11.67
C MET A 324 1.03 -30.76 -12.33
N LYS A 325 1.65 -31.14 -13.45
CA LYS A 325 1.42 -32.43 -14.13
C LYS A 325 1.82 -33.61 -13.25
N LEU A 326 2.95 -33.53 -12.55
CA LEU A 326 3.39 -34.57 -11.61
C LEU A 326 2.38 -34.77 -10.47
N LEU A 327 1.74 -33.68 -10.04
CA LEU A 327 0.69 -33.69 -9.02
C LEU A 327 -0.71 -34.07 -9.56
N LYS A 328 -0.83 -34.35 -10.86
CA LYS A 328 -2.10 -34.61 -11.55
C LYS A 328 -3.15 -33.49 -11.38
N ILE A 329 -2.69 -32.26 -11.14
CA ILE A 329 -3.54 -31.07 -11.02
C ILE A 329 -3.95 -30.62 -12.42
N LYS A 330 -5.25 -30.50 -12.69
CA LYS A 330 -5.74 -29.88 -13.93
C LYS A 330 -5.89 -28.38 -13.71
N LYS A 331 -5.54 -27.56 -14.72
CA LYS A 331 -5.65 -26.08 -14.71
C LYS A 331 -7.06 -25.52 -14.42
N ASN A 332 -8.10 -26.37 -14.31
CA ASN A 332 -9.50 -25.97 -14.14
C ASN A 332 -10.21 -26.68 -12.97
N THR A 333 -9.50 -27.39 -12.08
CA THR A 333 -10.12 -28.16 -10.99
C THR A 333 -9.98 -27.46 -9.64
N ASN A 334 -11.11 -27.23 -8.95
CA ASN A 334 -11.21 -26.72 -7.57
C ASN A 334 -10.76 -27.75 -6.50
N SER A 335 -9.95 -28.75 -6.85
CA SER A 335 -9.69 -29.89 -5.97
C SER A 335 -8.20 -30.15 -5.80
N ILE A 336 -7.84 -30.23 -4.52
CA ILE A 336 -6.52 -30.33 -3.92
C ILE A 336 -6.03 -31.78 -4.01
N PRO A 337 -4.85 -32.08 -4.58
CA PRO A 337 -4.16 -33.32 -4.22
C PRO A 337 -3.60 -33.12 -2.80
N VAL A 338 -4.06 -33.97 -1.89
CA VAL A 338 -3.47 -34.12 -0.55
C VAL A 338 -2.07 -34.70 -0.69
#